data_AF-A0A351VIQ2-F1
#
_entry.id   AF-A0A351VIQ2-F1
#
_cell.length_a   1.000
_cell.length_b   1.000
_cell.length_c   1.000
_cell.angle_alpha   90.00
_cell.angle_beta   90.00
_cell.angle_gamma   90.00
#
_symmetry.space_group_name_H-M   'P 1'
#
loop_
_entity.id
_entity.type
_entity.pdbx_description
1 polymer ?
#
loop_
_entity_poly.entity_id
_entity_poly.type
_entity_poly.pdbx_seq_one_letter_code
_entity_poly.pdbx_strand_id
1 'polypeptide(L)'
;MMNAELVAACVCRIIIPSVYKNEYIASLKLPSNHKDPAVFPRVMDVDQDFVSRIDFIDPVSVRHILERWIAFERYADTVKLMMPSNFNDNYI
;
A
#
# COMPACT_ATOMS: atom_id res chain seq x y z
N MET A 1 7.57 12.06 -9.84
CA MET A 1 7.38 13.40 -9.23
C MET A 1 6.20 13.49 -8.27
N MET A 2 5.18 12.62 -8.26
CA MET A 2 4.10 12.70 -7.26
C MET A 2 4.55 12.45 -5.81
N ASN A 3 5.24 11.33 -5.54
CA ASN A 3 5.70 11.02 -4.18
C ASN A 3 6.71 12.04 -3.63
N ALA A 4 7.46 12.73 -4.50
CA ALA A 4 8.38 13.78 -4.05
C ALA A 4 7.60 14.97 -3.46
N GLU A 5 6.54 15.41 -4.13
CA GLU A 5 5.66 16.48 -3.64
C GLU A 5 4.93 16.07 -2.35
N LEU A 6 4.42 14.84 -2.27
CA LEU A 6 3.78 14.33 -1.05
C LEU A 6 4.75 14.36 0.13
N VAL A 7 5.98 13.88 -0.07
CA VAL A 7 7.02 13.90 0.97
C VAL A 7 7.40 15.33 1.35
N ALA A 8 7.55 16.23 0.38
CA ALA A 8 7.85 17.63 0.64
C ALA A 8 6.72 18.33 1.44
N ALA A 9 5.47 17.90 1.24
CA ALA A 9 4.30 18.36 1.97
C ALA A 9 4.04 17.61 3.29
N CYS A 10 4.95 16.72 3.72
CA CYS A 10 4.77 15.85 4.89
C CYS A 10 3.52 14.95 4.84
N VAL A 11 3.10 14.58 3.63
CA VAL A 11 1.98 13.67 3.37
C VAL A 11 2.52 12.26 3.08
N CYS A 12 1.74 11.24 3.44
CA CYS A 12 2.06 9.85 3.16
C CYS A 12 2.33 9.62 1.67
N ARG A 13 3.32 8.78 1.35
CA ARG A 13 3.63 8.37 -0.02
C ARG A 13 2.52 7.46 -0.54
N ILE A 14 2.35 7.40 -1.86
CA ILE A 14 1.52 6.39 -2.50
C ILE A 14 2.44 5.30 -3.04
N ILE A 15 2.30 4.08 -2.53
CA ILE A 15 3.09 2.92 -2.93
C ILE A 15 2.15 1.73 -2.98
N ILE A 16 1.82 1.26 -4.18
CA ILE A 16 0.97 0.08 -4.38
C ILE A 16 1.81 -1.21 -4.22
N PRO A 17 1.55 -2.07 -3.22
CA PRO A 17 2.19 -3.38 -3.11
C PRO A 17 1.87 -4.26 -4.32
N SER A 18 2.83 -5.09 -4.75
CA SER A 18 2.64 -5.99 -5.90
C SER A 18 1.48 -6.95 -5.71
N VAL A 19 1.27 -7.42 -4.48
CA VAL A 19 0.16 -8.31 -4.10
C VAL A 19 -1.21 -7.61 -4.19
N TYR A 20 -1.26 -6.29 -4.01
CA TYR A 20 -2.50 -5.48 -4.02
C TYR A 20 -2.79 -4.80 -5.37
N LYS A 21 -1.96 -5.10 -6.37
CA LYS A 21 -2.04 -4.49 -7.70
C LYS A 21 -3.37 -4.78 -8.39
N ASN A 22 -3.97 -5.95 -8.20
CA ASN A 22 -5.21 -6.33 -8.88
C ASN A 22 -6.38 -5.47 -8.43
N GLU A 23 -6.50 -5.24 -7.13
CA GLU A 23 -7.50 -4.38 -6.50
C GLU A 23 -7.35 -2.95 -6.98
N TYR A 24 -6.12 -2.44 -6.99
CA TYR A 24 -5.81 -1.11 -7.53
C TYR A 24 -6.23 -0.96 -8.99
N ILE A 25 -5.79 -1.86 -9.87
CA ILE A 25 -6.12 -1.79 -11.31
C ILE A 25 -7.62 -1.99 -11.56
N ALA A 26 -8.29 -2.87 -10.82
CA ALA A 26 -9.73 -3.06 -10.92
C ALA A 26 -10.48 -1.79 -10.52
N SER A 27 -10.04 -1.12 -9.44
CA SER A 27 -10.64 0.13 -8.96
C SER A 27 -10.53 1.28 -9.95
N LEU A 28 -9.47 1.33 -10.76
CA LEU A 28 -9.27 2.34 -11.81
C LEU A 28 -10.15 2.10 -13.04
N LYS A 29 -10.47 0.83 -13.34
CA LYS A 29 -11.32 0.47 -14.49
C LYS A 29 -12.77 0.89 -14.29
N LEU A 30 -13.27 0.90 -13.05
CA LEU A 30 -14.65 1.24 -12.73
C LEU A 30 -15.05 2.68 -13.10
N PRO A 31 -14.30 3.73 -12.74
CA PRO A 31 -14.61 5.09 -13.18
C PRO A 31 -14.53 5.21 -14.71
N SER A 32 -13.58 4.52 -15.35
CA SER A 32 -13.36 4.59 -16.79
C SER A 32 -14.46 3.92 -17.60
N ASN A 33 -14.89 2.72 -17.18
CA ASN A 33 -15.81 1.89 -17.95
C ASN A 33 -17.27 2.02 -17.50
N HIS A 34 -17.49 2.36 -16.23
CA HIS A 34 -18.81 2.33 -15.60
C HIS A 34 -19.21 3.69 -14.98
N LYS A 35 -18.35 4.72 -15.08
CA LYS A 35 -18.55 6.04 -14.44
C LYS A 35 -18.78 5.95 -12.93
N ASP A 36 -18.28 4.89 -12.31
CA ASP A 36 -18.37 4.66 -10.87
C ASP A 36 -16.99 4.84 -10.21
N PRO A 37 -16.74 5.99 -9.57
CA PRO A 37 -15.49 6.24 -8.87
C PRO A 37 -15.48 5.69 -7.44
N ALA A 38 -16.57 5.15 -6.90
CA ALA A 38 -16.70 4.93 -5.45
C ALA A 38 -15.72 3.89 -4.87
N VAL A 39 -15.28 2.93 -5.69
CA VAL A 39 -14.35 1.88 -5.25
C VAL A 39 -12.92 2.39 -5.14
N PHE A 40 -12.52 3.36 -5.96
CA PHE A 40 -11.14 3.85 -6.02
C PHE A 40 -10.66 4.48 -4.70
N PRO A 41 -11.39 5.41 -4.06
CA PRO A 41 -11.00 5.95 -2.75
C PRO A 41 -10.85 4.87 -1.69
N ARG A 42 -11.75 3.88 -1.65
CA ARG A 42 -11.68 2.78 -0.66
C ARG A 42 -10.44 1.92 -0.82
N VAL A 43 -10.03 1.64 -2.06
CA VAL A 43 -8.80 0.90 -2.34
C VAL A 43 -7.57 1.74 -1.99
N MET A 44 -7.62 3.05 -2.23
CA MET A 44 -6.58 3.98 -1.82
C MET A 44 -6.44 4.11 -0.30
N ASP A 45 -7.54 4.07 0.45
CA ASP A 45 -7.51 4.12 1.92
C ASP A 45 -6.75 2.91 2.49
N VAL A 46 -7.00 1.72 1.96
CA VAL A 46 -6.30 0.48 2.34
C VAL A 46 -4.80 0.58 2.01
N ASP A 47 -4.48 1.06 0.81
CA ASP A 47 -3.10 1.23 0.37
C ASP A 47 -2.34 2.25 1.25
N GLN A 48 -2.96 3.40 1.51
CA GLN A 48 -2.35 4.44 2.33
C GLN A 48 -2.22 4.02 3.80
N ASP A 49 -3.19 3.27 4.35
CA ASP A 49 -3.08 2.71 5.70
C ASP A 49 -1.87 1.77 5.78
N PHE A 50 -1.70 0.87 4.81
CA PHE A 50 -0.52 0.00 4.72
C PHE A 50 0.79 0.79 4.67
N VAL A 51 0.90 1.76 3.75
CA VAL A 51 2.12 2.55 3.56
C VAL A 51 2.42 3.43 4.77
N SER A 52 1.40 3.98 5.43
CA SER A 52 1.58 4.84 6.61
C SER A 52 2.22 4.12 7.81
N ARG A 53 2.13 2.79 7.84
CA ARG A 53 2.69 1.95 8.92
C ARG A 53 4.16 1.58 8.70
N ILE A 54 4.75 2.00 7.58
CA ILE A 54 6.13 1.69 7.23
C ILE A 54 6.99 2.93 7.46
N ASP A 55 8.03 2.79 8.28
CA ASP A 55 9.08 3.81 8.38
C ASP A 55 10.03 3.69 7.18
N PHE A 56 10.09 4.74 6.36
CA PHE A 56 10.92 4.80 5.14
C PHE A 56 12.29 5.44 5.35
N ILE A 57 12.71 5.68 6.60
CA ILE A 57 14.02 6.28 6.90
C ILE A 57 15.18 5.35 6.52
N ASP A 58 15.09 4.06 6.86
CA ASP A 58 16.14 3.07 6.59
C ASP A 58 15.72 2.08 5.47
N PRO A 59 16.39 2.12 4.30
CA PRO A 59 16.08 1.22 3.18
C PRO A 59 16.19 -0.27 3.50
N VAL A 60 17.10 -0.66 4.40
CA VAL A 60 17.29 -2.07 4.76
C VAL A 60 16.12 -2.57 5.60
N SER A 61 15.73 -1.81 6.63
CA SER A 61 14.55 -2.11 7.46
C SER A 61 13.26 -2.12 6.65
N VAL A 62 13.07 -1.16 5.73
CA VAL A 62 11.91 -1.13 4.81
C VAL A 62 11.80 -2.42 4.02
N ARG A 63 12.92 -2.89 3.45
CA ARG A 63 12.92 -4.11 2.64
C ARG A 63 12.46 -5.32 3.48
N HIS A 64 12.98 -5.48 4.69
CA HIS A 64 12.59 -6.58 5.57
C HIS A 64 11.11 -6.52 5.98
N ILE A 65 10.58 -5.31 6.24
CA ILE A 65 9.15 -5.12 6.51
C ILE A 65 8.32 -5.54 5.29
N LEU A 66 8.66 -5.05 4.10
CA LEU A 66 7.93 -5.37 2.86
C LEU A 66 7.98 -6.87 2.51
N GLU A 67 9.12 -7.53 2.73
CA GLU A 67 9.26 -8.99 2.56
C GLU A 67 8.40 -9.76 3.56
N ARG A 68 8.38 -9.34 4.83
CA ARG A 68 7.59 -9.99 5.89
C ARG A 68 6.08 -9.92 5.67
N TRP A 69 5.59 -8.84 5.08
CA TRP A 69 4.16 -8.62 4.84
C TRP A 69 3.73 -8.96 3.41
N ILE A 70 4.52 -9.78 2.72
CA ILE A 70 4.14 -10.36 1.42
C ILE A 70 3.95 -9.29 0.33
N ALA A 71 4.45 -8.07 0.54
CA ALA A 71 4.25 -6.94 -0.38
C ALA A 71 4.82 -7.20 -1.79
N PHE A 72 5.79 -8.11 -1.89
CA PHE A 72 6.44 -8.50 -3.14
C PHE A 72 5.87 -9.76 -3.80
N GLU A 73 5.00 -10.53 -3.14
CA GLU A 73 4.45 -11.73 -3.79
C GLU A 73 3.66 -11.35 -5.03
N ARG A 74 3.72 -12.25 -6.01
CA ARG A 74 2.98 -12.12 -7.25
C ARG A 74 1.50 -12.30 -6.91
N TYR A 75 0.69 -11.34 -7.35
CA TYR A 75 -0.77 -11.41 -7.24
C TYR A 75 -1.27 -12.80 -7.66
N ALA A 76 -1.85 -13.51 -6.71
CA ALA A 76 -2.54 -14.78 -6.90
C ALA A 76 -3.85 -14.69 -6.12
N ASP A 77 -4.93 -15.28 -6.63
CA ASP A 77 -6.28 -15.10 -6.06
C ASP A 77 -6.40 -15.56 -4.59
N THR A 78 -5.42 -16.31 -4.09
CA THR A 78 -5.36 -16.84 -2.73
C THR A 78 -4.59 -15.97 -1.74
N VAL A 79 -3.85 -14.95 -2.21
CA VAL A 79 -2.96 -14.13 -1.37
C VAL A 79 -3.55 -12.73 -1.24
N LYS A 80 -3.72 -12.25 -0.01
CA LYS A 80 -4.20 -10.91 0.29
C LYS A 80 -3.09 -10.08 0.93
N LEU A 81 -3.13 -8.77 0.69
CA LEU A 81 -2.27 -7.83 1.41
C LEU A 81 -2.46 -7.99 2.92
N MET A 82 -1.37 -8.27 3.63
CA MET A 82 -1.36 -8.34 5.09
C MET A 82 -1.01 -6.96 5.64
N MET A 83 -1.76 -6.52 6.65
CA MET A 83 -1.49 -5.24 7.32
C MET A 83 -0.38 -5.41 8.34
N PRO A 84 0.62 -4.51 8.37
CA PRO A 84 1.54 -4.42 9.48
C PRO A 84 0.75 -4.17 10.75
N SER A 85 0.78 -5.12 11.69
CA SER A 85 0.29 -4.86 13.05
C SER A 85 1.07 -3.67 13.60
N ASN A 86 0.37 -2.71 14.23
CA ASN A 86 1.02 -1.53 14.82
C ASN A 86 2.26 -1.99 15.59
N PHE A 87 3.40 -1.37 15.30
CA PHE A 87 4.71 -1.62 15.93
C PHE A 87 4.63 -1.25 17.43
N ASN A 88 3.94 -2.07 18.22
CA ASN A 88 3.85 -1.92 19.67
C ASN A 88 3.66 -3.25 20.39
N ASP A 89 4.19 -4.33 19.83
CA ASP A 89 4.37 -5.59 20.55
C ASP A 89 5.87 -5.91 20.66
N ASN A 90 6.39 -5.66 21.88
CA ASN A 90 7.65 -6.14 22.49
C ASN A 90 8.92 -5.34 22.11
N TYR A 91 9.43 -4.39 22.89
CA TYR A 91 10.11 -4.58 24.20
C TYR A 91 9.81 -5.88 24.94
N ILE A 92 10.53 -6.95 24.60
CA ILE A 92 11.09 -7.95 25.54
C ILE A 92 12.44 -8.40 24.97
#